data_AF-A0AAN9UZN6-F1
#
_entry.id   AF-A0AAN9UZN6-F1
#
_cell.length_a   1.000
_cell.length_b   1.000
_cell.length_c   1.000
_cell.angle_alpha   90.00
_cell.angle_beta   90.00
_cell.angle_gamma   90.00
#
_symmetry.space_group_name_H-M   'P 1'
#
loop_
_entity.id
_entity.type
_entity.pdbx_description
1 polymer ?
#
loop_
_entity_poly.entity_id
_entity_poly.type
_entity_poly.pdbx_seq_one_letter_code
_entity_poly.pdbx_strand_id
1 'polypeptide(L)'
;MLSFPPSPASSSPSTSFADDDSSFLDRPNMPKPKMPKDAAVFNTKSRPKGLINFYPYERLDGPSLREVQKFQVRPLGKIQEYCRHIPYNSGKKDFYVKTGRESFEGNSCTIP
;
A
#
# COMPACT_ATOMS: atom_id res chain seq x y z
N MET A 1 -45.48 -15.59 27.84
CA MET A 1 -44.19 -15.04 28.32
C MET A 1 -43.11 -16.03 27.95
N LEU A 2 -42.21 -15.70 27.01
CA LEU A 2 -41.13 -16.58 26.58
C LEU A 2 -39.85 -16.17 27.31
N SER A 3 -39.26 -17.10 28.06
CA SER A 3 -38.05 -16.93 28.87
C SER A 3 -36.81 -17.24 28.03
N PHE A 4 -35.78 -16.39 28.09
CA PHE A 4 -34.48 -16.62 27.46
C PHE A 4 -33.49 -17.22 28.48
N PRO A 5 -32.59 -18.14 28.06
CA PRO A 5 -31.58 -18.70 28.95
C PRO A 5 -30.45 -17.70 29.26
N PRO A 6 -29.75 -17.83 30.41
CA PRO A 6 -28.65 -16.94 30.79
C PRO A 6 -27.37 -17.21 29.99
N SER A 7 -26.63 -16.15 29.68
CA SER A 7 -25.34 -16.17 28.97
C SER A 7 -24.24 -16.90 29.76
N PRO A 8 -23.29 -17.60 29.09
CA PRO A 8 -22.17 -18.25 29.77
C PRO A 8 -21.17 -17.23 30.34
N ALA A 9 -20.64 -17.55 31.52
CA ALA A 9 -19.69 -16.72 32.26
C ALA A 9 -18.32 -16.62 31.56
N SER A 10 -17.76 -15.41 31.59
CA SER A 10 -16.40 -15.10 31.15
C SER A 10 -15.38 -15.89 31.96
N SER A 11 -14.64 -16.80 31.32
CA SER A 11 -13.55 -17.54 31.95
C SER A 11 -12.24 -16.75 31.81
N SER A 12 -11.62 -16.41 32.94
CA SER A 12 -10.34 -15.72 33.04
C SER A 12 -9.20 -16.51 32.39
N PRO A 13 -8.17 -15.85 31.81
CA PRO A 13 -7.00 -16.54 31.32
C PRO A 13 -6.10 -17.01 32.49
N SER A 14 -5.74 -18.28 32.45
CA SER A 14 -4.79 -18.94 33.33
C SER A 14 -3.38 -18.35 33.13
N THR A 15 -2.70 -18.00 34.21
CA THR A 15 -1.30 -17.55 34.20
C THR A 15 -0.39 -18.77 34.09
N SER A 16 0.12 -19.05 32.90
CA SER A 16 1.24 -20.00 32.73
C SER A 16 2.55 -19.22 32.65
N PHE A 17 3.32 -19.25 33.74
CA PHE A 17 4.72 -18.87 33.76
C PHE A 17 5.51 -19.99 33.07
N ALA A 18 6.18 -19.65 31.97
CA ALA A 18 7.22 -20.50 31.40
C ALA A 18 8.50 -19.66 31.38
N ASP A 19 9.36 -19.89 32.35
CA ASP A 19 10.78 -19.61 32.27
C ASP A 19 11.37 -20.50 31.17
N ASP A 20 11.95 -19.90 30.14
CA ASP A 20 12.94 -20.56 29.27
C ASP A 20 14.12 -19.60 29.10
N ASP A 21 15.14 -19.87 29.91
CA ASP A 21 16.50 -19.39 29.75
C ASP A 21 17.08 -20.00 28.48
N SER A 22 17.07 -19.25 27.38
CA SER A 22 17.83 -19.60 26.20
C SER A 22 18.57 -18.37 25.66
N SER A 23 19.88 -18.42 25.90
CA SER A 23 20.90 -17.49 25.45
C SER A 23 20.93 -17.35 23.93
N PHE A 24 20.18 -16.38 23.40
CA PHE A 24 20.31 -15.96 22.01
C PHE A 24 21.24 -14.75 21.92
N LEU A 25 22.42 -15.04 21.40
CA LEU A 25 23.46 -14.15 20.92
C LEU A 25 22.94 -12.78 20.45
N ASP A 26 23.58 -11.74 20.99
CA ASP A 26 23.59 -10.36 20.54
C ASP A 26 23.59 -10.25 19.01
N ARG A 27 22.43 -9.94 18.43
CA ARG A 27 22.35 -9.50 17.04
C ARG A 27 22.08 -8.00 17.07
N PRO A 28 22.99 -7.14 16.57
CA PRO A 28 22.67 -5.73 16.42
C PRO A 28 21.46 -5.63 15.50
N ASN A 29 20.32 -5.25 16.09
CA ASN A 29 19.10 -4.92 15.38
C ASN A 29 19.37 -3.62 14.62
N MET A 30 20.01 -3.75 13.46
CA MET A 30 20.22 -2.66 12.53
C MET A 30 18.85 -2.02 12.29
N PRO A 31 18.66 -0.72 12.60
CA PRO A 31 17.39 -0.06 12.37
C PRO A 31 17.07 -0.20 10.88
N LYS A 32 16.00 -0.95 10.58
CA LYS A 32 15.49 -1.08 9.21
C LYS A 32 15.35 0.35 8.66
N PRO A 33 16.03 0.70 7.57
CA PRO A 33 15.96 2.05 7.03
C PRO A 33 14.48 2.36 6.79
N LYS A 34 13.97 3.37 7.51
CA LYS A 34 12.61 3.86 7.31
C LYS A 34 12.59 4.46 5.92
N MET A 35 12.05 3.70 4.96
CA MET A 35 11.83 4.22 3.62
C MET A 35 10.97 5.48 3.74
N PRO A 36 11.40 6.62 3.16
CA PRO A 36 10.59 7.82 3.13
C PRO A 36 9.20 7.47 2.60
N LYS A 37 8.16 7.99 3.24
CA LYS A 37 6.76 7.67 2.91
C LYS A 37 6.42 8.01 1.46
N ASP A 38 7.16 8.95 0.87
CA ASP A 38 7.01 9.45 -0.50
C ASP A 38 8.04 8.88 -1.49
N ALA A 39 8.93 7.99 -1.04
CA ALA A 39 9.86 7.34 -1.96
C ALA A 39 9.09 6.41 -2.91
N ALA A 40 9.27 6.60 -4.21
CA ALA A 40 8.79 5.67 -5.21
C ALA A 40 9.44 4.30 -4.95
N VAL A 41 8.69 3.39 -4.33
CA VAL A 41 9.15 2.01 -4.19
C VAL A 41 9.09 1.42 -5.62
N PHE A 42 10.01 0.53 -5.96
CA PHE A 42 10.02 -0.16 -7.26
C PHE A 42 10.06 -1.66 -6.95
N ASN A 43 8.95 -2.35 -7.19
CA ASN A 43 8.85 -3.79 -6.92
C ASN A 43 8.53 -4.49 -8.24
N THR A 44 9.45 -5.35 -8.68
CA THR A 44 9.35 -6.13 -9.92
C THR A 44 8.66 -7.48 -9.74
N LYS A 45 8.31 -7.84 -8.49
CA LYS A 45 7.70 -9.15 -8.18
C LYS A 45 6.21 -9.21 -8.51
N SER A 46 5.57 -8.07 -8.77
CA SER A 46 4.14 -8.00 -8.98
C SER A 46 3.81 -8.09 -10.47
N ARG A 47 2.89 -8.99 -10.79
CA ARG A 47 2.41 -9.22 -12.15
C ARG A 47 1.04 -8.59 -12.38
N PRO A 48 0.74 -8.14 -13.60
CA PRO A 48 -0.58 -7.67 -13.95
C PRO A 48 -1.61 -8.80 -13.81
N LYS A 49 -2.83 -8.45 -13.37
CA LYS A 49 -3.93 -9.41 -13.22
C LYS A 49 -4.68 -9.51 -14.54
N GLY A 50 -4.73 -10.71 -15.13
CA GLY A 50 -5.47 -10.97 -16.37
C GLY A 50 -4.70 -10.62 -17.64
N LEU A 51 -5.44 -10.60 -18.77
CA LEU A 51 -4.90 -10.27 -20.08
C LEU A 51 -4.62 -8.76 -20.20
N ILE A 52 -3.52 -8.41 -20.85
CA ILE A 52 -3.12 -7.03 -21.13
C ILE A 52 -3.58 -6.69 -22.55
N ASN A 53 -4.61 -5.87 -22.68
CA ASN A 53 -5.08 -5.41 -23.97
C ASN A 53 -4.24 -4.26 -24.53
N PHE A 54 -3.59 -3.50 -23.64
CA PHE A 54 -2.79 -2.31 -23.99
C PHE A 54 -1.46 -2.33 -23.24
N TYR A 55 -0.37 -2.45 -24.00
CA TYR A 55 0.98 -2.42 -23.44
C TYR A 55 1.45 -0.98 -23.19
N PRO A 56 2.34 -0.75 -22.22
CA PRO A 56 2.96 0.56 -22.03
C PRO A 56 3.68 1.01 -23.30
N TYR A 57 3.42 2.24 -23.72
CA TYR A 57 4.16 2.86 -24.81
C TYR A 57 5.36 3.62 -24.27
N GLU A 58 6.56 3.24 -24.70
CA GLU A 58 7.82 3.82 -24.18
C GLU A 58 8.71 4.44 -25.27
N ARG A 59 8.24 4.49 -26.52
CA ARG A 59 8.97 5.07 -27.66
C ARG A 59 8.73 6.57 -27.73
N LEU A 60 9.38 7.31 -26.85
CA LEU A 60 9.27 8.76 -26.79
C LEU A 60 10.13 9.45 -27.85
N ASP A 61 9.71 10.65 -28.28
CA ASP A 61 10.48 11.51 -29.17
C ASP A 61 11.58 12.29 -28.41
N GLY A 62 12.50 12.90 -29.16
CA GLY A 62 13.61 13.67 -28.61
C GLY A 62 13.24 14.69 -27.52
N PRO A 63 12.24 15.57 -27.73
CA PRO A 63 11.86 16.54 -26.71
C PRO A 63 11.24 15.87 -25.47
N SER A 64 10.42 14.83 -25.61
CA SER A 64 9.86 14.11 -24.46
C SER A 64 10.94 13.39 -23.65
N LEU A 65 11.95 12.81 -24.30
CA LEU A 65 13.10 12.18 -23.62
C LEU A 65 13.90 13.18 -22.79
N ARG A 66 14.06 14.43 -23.26
CA ARG A 66 14.74 15.49 -22.49
C ARG A 66 13.98 15.78 -21.20
N GLU A 67 12.65 15.84 -21.26
CA GLU A 67 11.83 16.14 -20.08
C GLU A 67 11.82 14.97 -19.09
N VAL A 68 11.76 13.73 -19.60
CA VAL A 68 11.93 12.51 -18.80
C VAL A 68 13.24 12.54 -18.04
N GLN A 69 14.34 12.92 -18.71
CA GLN A 69 15.66 13.00 -18.08
C GLN A 69 15.70 14.11 -17.02
N LYS A 70 15.16 15.30 -17.35
CA LYS A 70 15.11 16.45 -16.46
C LYS A 70 14.35 16.16 -15.16
N PHE A 71 13.21 15.48 -15.25
CA PHE A 71 12.42 15.09 -14.07
C PHE A 71 12.77 13.73 -13.49
N GLN A 72 13.79 13.06 -14.04
CA GLN A 72 14.23 11.73 -13.60
C GLN A 72 13.07 10.72 -13.53
N VAL A 73 12.22 10.71 -14.55
CA VAL A 73 11.04 9.84 -14.58
C VAL A 73 11.49 8.38 -14.61
N ARG A 74 11.07 7.62 -13.60
CA ARG A 74 11.28 6.17 -13.48
C ARG A 74 9.93 5.48 -13.39
N PRO A 75 9.74 4.27 -13.94
CA PRO A 75 10.74 3.39 -14.54
C PRO A 75 10.57 3.27 -16.07
N LEU A 76 10.80 4.37 -16.82
CA LEU A 76 10.78 4.32 -18.28
C LEU A 76 11.79 3.29 -18.81
N GLY A 77 11.42 2.49 -19.81
CA GLY A 77 12.20 1.35 -20.32
C GLY A 77 11.73 -0.01 -19.79
N LYS A 78 10.99 0.00 -18.67
CA LYS A 78 10.64 -1.20 -17.90
C LYS A 78 9.27 -1.11 -17.25
N ILE A 79 8.37 -0.22 -17.70
CA ILE A 79 7.10 0.07 -17.00
C ILE A 79 6.27 -1.19 -16.81
N GLN A 80 6.30 -2.09 -17.79
CA GLN A 80 5.60 -3.38 -17.74
C GLN A 80 6.06 -4.29 -16.59
N GLU A 81 7.31 -4.16 -16.13
CA GLU A 81 7.86 -4.94 -15.01
C GLU A 81 7.38 -4.42 -13.64
N TYR A 82 6.84 -3.20 -13.57
CA TYR A 82 6.48 -2.52 -12.32
C TYR A 82 4.96 -2.36 -12.13
N CYS A 83 4.22 -3.46 -12.23
CA CYS A 83 2.77 -3.43 -11.97
C CYS A 83 2.47 -3.29 -10.47
N ARG A 84 2.06 -2.14 -9.98
CA ARG A 84 1.85 -1.93 -8.53
C ARG A 84 0.39 -1.92 -8.11
N HIS A 85 0.10 -2.66 -7.05
CA HIS A 85 -1.12 -2.46 -6.28
C HIS A 85 -0.90 -1.26 -5.36
N ILE A 86 -1.61 -0.17 -5.63
CA ILE A 86 -1.64 0.98 -4.73
C ILE A 86 -2.59 0.63 -3.59
N PRO A 87 -2.09 0.56 -2.33
CA PRO A 87 -2.96 0.26 -1.20
C PRO A 87 -4.06 1.32 -1.11
N TYR A 88 -5.29 0.90 -0.86
CA TYR A 88 -6.43 1.79 -0.58
C TYR A 88 -6.31 2.52 0.78
N ASN A 89 -5.08 2.79 1.26
CA ASN A 89 -4.83 3.69 2.38
C ASN A 89 -4.85 5.16 1.94
N SER A 90 -5.69 5.51 0.97
CA SER A 90 -6.25 6.85 0.93
C SER A 90 -7.19 6.92 2.13
N GLY A 91 -6.68 7.31 3.30
CA GLY A 91 -7.49 7.44 4.51
C GLY A 91 -8.67 8.39 4.23
N LYS A 92 -9.82 7.87 3.80
CA LYS A 92 -11.06 8.62 3.62
C LYS A 92 -11.43 9.34 4.92
N LYS A 93 -11.07 8.72 6.04
CA LYS A 93 -11.26 9.28 7.39
C LYS A 93 -10.50 10.59 7.60
N ASP A 94 -9.36 10.78 6.94
CA ASP A 94 -8.59 12.02 7.03
C ASP A 94 -8.96 13.01 5.93
N PHE A 95 -9.81 12.63 4.97
CA PHE A 95 -10.13 13.49 3.83
C PHE A 95 -10.75 14.79 4.30
N TYR A 96 -11.79 14.72 5.15
CA TYR A 96 -12.39 15.90 5.76
C TYR A 96 -11.39 16.69 6.61
N VAL A 97 -10.62 16.01 7.46
CA VAL A 97 -9.64 16.67 8.36
C VAL A 97 -8.56 17.42 7.59
N LYS A 98 -8.11 16.88 6.45
CA LYS A 98 -7.03 17.47 5.64
C LYS A 98 -7.53 18.47 4.60
N THR A 99 -8.75 18.31 4.09
CA THR A 99 -9.24 19.09 2.94
C THR A 99 -10.45 19.97 3.25
N GLY A 100 -11.13 19.74 4.39
CA GLY A 100 -12.40 20.41 4.74
C GLY A 100 -13.59 20.00 3.86
N ARG A 101 -13.42 19.00 2.99
CA ARG A 101 -14.45 18.53 2.05
C ARG A 101 -14.94 17.14 2.47
N GLU A 102 -16.22 16.89 2.30
CA GLU A 102 -16.83 15.59 2.66
C GLU A 102 -16.52 14.51 1.62
N SER A 103 -16.38 14.90 0.34
CA SER A 103 -16.04 14.01 -0.78
C SER A 103 -15.38 14.76 -1.94
N PHE A 104 -14.79 14.03 -2.88
CA PHE A 104 -14.46 14.58 -4.19
C PHE A 104 -15.76 14.70 -5.03
N GLU A 105 -16.04 15.87 -5.58
CA GLU A 105 -17.01 16.01 -6.68
C GLU A 105 -16.33 15.54 -7.97
N GLY A 106 -16.52 14.26 -8.28
CA GLY A 106 -16.25 13.77 -9.62
C GLY A 106 -17.39 14.21 -10.51
N ASN A 107 -17.18 15.23 -11.34
CA ASN A 107 -18.09 15.51 -12.45
C ASN A 107 -18.21 14.20 -13.23
N SER A 108 -19.42 13.62 -13.28
CA SER A 108 -19.65 12.44 -14.10
C SER A 108 -19.24 12.80 -15.52
N CYS A 109 -18.14 12.20 -16.00
CA CYS A 109 -17.80 12.24 -17.40
C CYS A 109 -18.87 11.43 -18.13
N THR A 110 -20.02 12.05 -18.40
CA THR A 110 -20.97 11.56 -19.38
C THR A 110 -20.27 11.73 -20.72
N ILE A 111 -19.71 10.64 -21.22
CA ILE A 111 -19.16 10.60 -22.57
C ILE A 111 -20.35 10.81 -23.51
N PRO A 112 -20.32 11.81 -24.42
CA PRO A 112 -21.39 12.04 -25.39
C PRO A 112 -21.53 10.88 -26.39
#